data_AF-A0A8T1X307-F1
#
_entry.id   AF-A0A8T1X307-F1
#
_cell.length_a   1.000
_cell.length_b   1.000
_cell.length_c   1.000
_cell.angle_alpha   90.00
_cell.angle_beta   90.00
_cell.angle_gamma   90.00
#
_symmetry.space_group_name_H-M   'P 1'
#
loop_
_entity.id
_entity.type
_entity.pdbx_description
1 polymer ?
#
loop_
_entity_poly.entity_id
_entity_poly.type
_entity_poly.pdbx_seq_one_letter_code
_entity_poly.pdbx_strand_id
1 'polypeptide(L)' 'MFYSLSQKMAKGPTMAITMASVFAASYASFAFFRYTGPDNGGALPGEPKTTSPEWAAASVEYGKAQKANPIRHFKD' A
#
# COMPACT_ATOMS: atom_id res chain seq x y z
N MET A 1 -23.39 21.33 8.27
CA MET A 1 -22.93 22.11 7.11
C MET A 1 -22.75 21.25 5.86
N PHE A 2 -22.08 20.09 5.93
CA PHE A 2 -21.90 19.19 4.78
C PHE A 2 -23.22 18.59 4.26
N TYR A 3 -24.09 18.14 5.17
CA TYR A 3 -25.39 17.54 4.85
C TYR A 3 -26.34 18.49 4.09
N SER A 4 -26.36 19.77 4.47
CA SER A 4 -27.17 20.79 3.78
C SER A 4 -26.61 21.19 2.42
N LEU A 5 -25.29 21.05 2.22
CA LEU A 5 -24.64 21.30 0.91
C LEU A 5 -24.89 20.13 -0.06
N SER A 6 -24.83 18.88 0.43
CA SER A 6 -25.09 17.70 -0.39
C SER A 6 -26.52 17.61 -0.91
N GLN A 7 -27.49 18.22 -0.22
CA GLN A 7 -28.88 18.29 -0.68
C GLN A 7 -29.11 19.25 -1.85
N LYS A 8 -28.18 20.20 -2.08
CA LYS A 8 -28.30 21.23 -3.13
C LYS A 8 -27.51 20.90 -4.41
N MET A 9 -26.73 19.82 -4.41
CA MET A 9 -25.89 19.41 -5.52
C MET A 9 -26.50 18.24 -6.30
N ALA A 10 -26.26 18.17 -7.61
CA ALA A 10 -26.66 17.03 -8.42
C ALA A 10 -25.99 15.74 -7.89
N LYS A 11 -26.74 14.62 -7.89
CA LYS A 11 -26.32 13.36 -7.26
C LYS A 11 -24.99 12.83 -7.80
N GLY A 12 -24.76 12.92 -9.12
CA GLY A 12 -23.54 12.46 -9.78
C GLY A 12 -22.27 13.19 -9.31
N PRO A 13 -22.20 14.53 -9.46
CA PRO A 13 -21.07 15.32 -8.94
C PRO A 13 -20.83 15.15 -7.44
N THR A 14 -21.90 15.06 -6.65
CA THR A 14 -21.81 14.87 -5.20
C THR A 14 -21.13 13.54 -4.84
N MET A 15 -21.51 12.45 -5.52
CA MET A 15 -20.87 11.15 -5.32
C MET A 15 -19.39 11.18 -5.70
N ALA A 16 -19.04 11.74 -6.86
CA ALA A 16 -17.66 11.79 -7.33
C ALA A 16 -16.75 12.54 -6.34
N ILE A 17 -17.19 13.72 -5.88
CA ILE A 17 -16.46 14.52 -4.90
C ILE A 17 -16.34 13.78 -3.56
N THR A 18 -17.42 13.15 -3.10
CA THR A 18 -17.43 12.43 -1.81
C THR A 18 -16.45 11.26 -1.84
N MET A 19 -16.49 10.44 -2.90
CA MET A 19 -15.59 9.30 -3.05
C MET A 19 -14.13 9.74 -3.12
N ALA A 20 -13.81 10.72 -3.97
CA ALA A 20 -12.45 11.25 -4.08
C ALA A 20 -11.94 11.79 -2.74
N SER A 21 -12.79 12.51 -1.99
CA SER A 21 -12.45 13.05 -0.68
C SER A 21 -12.17 11.95 0.35
N VAL A 22 -12.97 10.88 0.35
CA VAL A 22 -12.77 9.74 1.27
C VAL A 22 -11.47 9.01 0.94
N PHE A 23 -11.18 8.75 -0.33
CA PHE A 23 -9.91 8.11 -0.73
C PHE A 23 -8.71 8.98 -0.37
N ALA A 24 -8.78 10.29 -0.63
CA ALA A 24 -7.71 11.22 -0.29
C ALA A 24 -7.47 11.26 1.23
N ALA A 25 -8.53 11.38 2.04
CA ALA A 25 -8.42 11.38 3.50
C ALA A 25 -7.88 10.05 4.05
N SER A 26 -8.30 8.92 3.46
CA SER A 26 -7.81 7.59 3.83
C SER A 26 -6.31 7.45 3.54
N TYR A 27 -5.87 7.85 2.35
CA TYR A 27 -4.46 7.81 1.99
C TYR A 27 -3.61 8.76 2.83
N ALA A 28 -4.10 9.98 3.09
CA ALA A 28 -3.41 10.94 3.95
C ALA A 28 -3.22 10.40 5.37
N SER A 29 -4.25 9.73 5.92
CA SER A 29 -4.19 9.09 7.24
C SER A 29 -3.16 7.95 7.25
N PHE A 30 -3.17 7.08 6.25
CA PHE A 30 -2.16 6.03 6.08
C PHE A 30 -0.75 6.63 6.02
N ALA A 31 -0.52 7.63 5.15
CA ALA A 31 0.78 8.25 4.96
C ALA A 31 1.29 8.92 6.24
N PHE A 32 0.40 9.59 6.99
CA PHE A 32 0.75 10.16 8.28
C PHE A 32 1.32 9.07 9.21
N PHE A 33 0.53 8.04 9.52
CA PHE A 33 1.00 6.97 10.42
C PHE A 33 2.23 6.24 9.88
N ARG A 34 2.32 6.06 8.55
CA ARG A 34 3.42 5.37 7.90
C ARG A 34 4.74 6.14 8.03
N TYR A 35 4.74 7.46 7.82
CA TYR A 35 5.96 8.27 7.71
C TYR A 35 6.28 9.09 8.96
N THR A 36 5.36 9.22 9.92
CA THR A 36 5.66 9.81 11.23
C THR A 36 6.10 8.78 12.27
N GLY A 37 6.01 7.49 11.95
CA GLY A 37 6.43 6.40 12.82
C GLY A 37 7.95 6.32 13.00
N PRO A 38 8.45 5.68 14.07
CA PRO A 38 9.88 5.44 14.29
C PRO A 38 10.55 4.52 13.25
N ASP A 39 9.78 3.95 12.32
CA ASP A 39 10.24 3.18 11.17
C ASP A 39 10.20 3.97 9.84
N ASN A 40 9.66 5.21 9.84
CA ASN A 40 9.50 6.15 8.72
C ASN A 40 9.27 5.45 7.37
N GLY A 41 8.14 4.81 7.23
CA GLY A 41 7.82 4.18 5.95
C GLY A 41 8.60 2.92 5.69
N GLY A 42 9.22 2.36 6.73
CA GLY A 42 10.03 1.18 6.65
C GLY A 42 11.30 1.45 5.86
N ALA A 43 11.92 2.58 6.15
CA ALA A 43 13.19 2.97 5.55
C ALA A 43 14.23 3.26 6.62
N LEU A 44 13.93 2.94 7.89
CA LEU A 44 14.81 3.21 9.02
C LEU A 44 15.70 2.02 9.40
N PRO A 45 16.87 2.29 10.01
CA PRO A 45 17.72 1.25 10.57
C PRO A 45 16.94 0.41 11.61
N GLY A 46 16.65 -0.85 11.29
CA GLY A 46 15.83 -1.75 12.13
C GLY A 46 14.72 -2.49 11.36
N GLU A 47 14.42 -2.04 10.15
CA GLU A 47 13.69 -2.76 9.12
C GLU A 47 14.10 -4.25 9.03
N PRO A 48 13.15 -5.18 8.81
CA PRO A 48 13.50 -6.57 8.51
C PRO A 48 14.43 -6.59 7.30
N LYS A 49 15.68 -7.02 7.51
CA LYS A 49 16.68 -7.14 6.43
C LYS A 49 16.24 -8.07 5.29
N THR A 50 15.11 -8.76 5.46
CA THR A 50 14.53 -9.71 4.54
C THR A 50 13.53 -9.11 3.56
N THR A 51 13.16 -7.84 3.68
CA THR A 51 12.26 -7.15 2.73
C THR A 51 13.02 -6.29 1.73
N SER A 52 14.35 -6.27 1.79
CA SER A 52 15.16 -5.51 0.85
C SER A 52 15.15 -6.12 -0.56
N PRO A 53 15.37 -5.32 -1.62
CA PRO A 53 15.38 -5.82 -2.99
C PRO A 53 16.40 -6.95 -3.22
N GLU A 54 17.59 -6.84 -2.64
CA GLU A 54 18.63 -7.86 -2.73
C GLU A 54 18.22 -9.16 -2.04
N TRP A 55 17.53 -9.08 -0.90
CA TRP A 55 17.03 -10.26 -0.21
C TRP A 55 15.87 -10.92 -0.94
N ALA A 56 14.98 -10.12 -1.53
CA ALA A 56 13.90 -10.62 -2.35
C ALA A 56 14.44 -11.39 -3.57
N ALA A 57 15.45 -10.84 -4.25
CA ALA A 57 16.11 -11.51 -5.37
C ALA A 57 16.79 -12.82 -4.96
N ALA A 58 17.56 -12.81 -3.86
CA ALA A 58 18.20 -14.01 -3.32
C ALA A 58 17.19 -15.09 -2.90
N SER A 59 16.05 -14.68 -2.33
CA SER A 59 14.97 -15.58 -1.92
C SER A 59 14.30 -16.26 -3.11
N VAL A 60 14.14 -15.55 -4.24
CA VAL A 60 13.60 -16.13 -5.48
C VAL A 60 14.56 -17.19 -6.04
N GLU A 61 15.85 -16.90 -6.13
CA GLU A 61 16.85 -17.85 -6.63
C GLU A 61 16.97 -19.09 -5.73
N TYR A 62 16.95 -18.89 -4.41
CA TYR A 62 16.87 -19.99 -3.45
C TYR A 62 15.60 -20.82 -3.65
N GLY A 63 14.45 -20.18 -3.86
CA GLY A 63 13.17 -20.85 -4.13
C GLY A 63 13.18 -21.71 -5.40
N LYS A 64 13.88 -21.28 -6.46
CA LYS A 64 14.13 -22.07 -7.68
C LYS A 64 15.01 -23.28 -7.38
N ALA A 65 16.16 -23.08 -6.73
CA ALA A 65 17.08 -24.15 -6.39
C ALA A 65 16.41 -25.24 -5.52
N GLN A 66 15.51 -24.85 -4.62
CA GLN A 66 14.75 -25.76 -3.77
C GLN A 66 13.51 -26.36 -4.44
N LYS A 67 13.17 -25.94 -5.67
CA LYS A 67 11.93 -26.32 -6.36
C LYS A 67 10.70 -26.11 -5.46
N ALA A 68 10.63 -24.98 -4.76
CA ALA A 68 9.59 -24.73 -3.76
C ALA A 68 8.18 -24.62 -4.36
N ASN A 69 8.07 -24.23 -5.63
CA ASN A 69 6.82 -24.20 -6.40
C ASN A 69 7.13 -24.36 -7.90
N PRO A 70 7.45 -25.59 -8.34
CA PRO A 70 8.06 -25.84 -9.64
C PRO A 70 7.05 -25.76 -10.79
N ILE A 71 5.74 -25.69 -10.49
CA ILE A 71 4.67 -25.71 -11.51
C ILE A 71 4.18 -24.29 -11.86
N ARG A 72 4.28 -23.33 -10.94
CA ARG A 72 3.65 -22.01 -11.15
C ARG A 72 4.60 -20.83 -10.99
N HIS A 73 5.52 -20.87 -10.04
CA HIS A 73 6.20 -19.65 -9.58
C HIS A 73 7.72 -19.71 -9.68
N PHE A 74 8.31 -20.87 -9.37
CA PHE A 74 9.75 -21.12 -9.49
C PHE A 74 9.98 -22.19 -10.54
N LYS A 75 9.46 -21.93 -11.74
CA LYS A 75 9.78 -22.74 -12.92
C LYS A 75 11.23 -22.42 -13.32
N ASP A 76 12.00 -23.48 -13.54
CA ASP A 76 13.34 -23.41 -14.12
C ASP A 76 13.32 -22.63 -15.44
#